data_AF-D9UTD2-F1
#
_entry.id   AF-D9UTD2-F1
#
_cell.length_a   1.000
_cell.length_b   1.000
_cell.length_c   1.000
_cell.angle_alpha   90.00
_cell.angle_beta   90.00
_cell.angle_gamma   90.00
#
_symmetry.space_group_name_H-M   'P 1'
#
loop_
_entity.id
_entity.type
_entity.pdbx_description
1 polymer ?
#
loop_
_entity_poly.entity_id
_entity_poly.type
_entity_poly.pdbx_seq_one_letter_code
_entity_poly.pdbx_strand_id
1 'polypeptide(L)'
;MATVEEVREQLAERLIGPLPDSAARLRVTALTIAEEARHFSAVFSVDAPDGRWRVTLDSDRTDMNIFNGTPDAPLAEAIATSFRIRLAEWWHTKDVERGAARQGIRID
;
A
#
# COMPACT_ATOMS: atom_id res chain seq x y z
N MET A 1 12.65 18.19 -0.78
CA MET A 1 11.50 17.36 -1.15
C MET A 1 12.01 15.94 -1.21
N ALA A 2 11.35 14.99 -0.56
CA ALA A 2 11.73 13.59 -0.68
C ALA A 2 11.49 13.14 -2.13
N THR A 3 12.33 12.25 -2.60
CA THR A 3 12.11 11.54 -3.86
C THR A 3 11.13 10.38 -3.66
N VAL A 4 10.52 9.94 -4.75
CA VAL A 4 9.71 8.71 -4.77
C VAL A 4 10.47 7.52 -4.19
N GLU A 5 11.77 7.43 -4.44
CA GLU A 5 12.60 6.33 -3.96
C GLU A 5 12.80 6.38 -2.44
N GLU A 6 13.09 7.55 -1.87
CA GLU A 6 13.21 7.72 -0.41
C GLU A 6 11.88 7.40 0.29
N VAL A 7 10.75 7.85 -0.27
CA VAL A 7 9.41 7.52 0.25
C VAL A 7 9.14 6.03 0.15
N ARG A 8 9.47 5.40 -0.99
CA ARG A 8 9.32 3.96 -1.19
C ARG A 8 10.13 3.17 -0.18
N GLU A 9 11.39 3.55 0.06
CA GLU A 9 12.26 2.88 1.04
C GLU A 9 11.67 2.94 2.44
N GLN A 10 11.29 4.14 2.91
CA GLN A 10 10.69 4.28 4.24
C GLN A 10 9.39 3.51 4.41
N LEU A 11 8.52 3.52 3.40
CA LEU A 11 7.27 2.76 3.46
C LEU A 11 7.51 1.26 3.34
N ALA A 12 8.49 0.82 2.54
CA ALA A 12 8.82 -0.58 2.36
C ALA A 12 9.31 -1.25 3.65
N GLU A 13 10.11 -0.55 4.46
CA GLU A 13 10.54 -1.02 5.79
C GLU A 13 9.38 -1.39 6.71
N ARG A 14 8.23 -0.76 6.52
CA ARG A 14 7.02 -0.95 7.32
C ARG A 14 6.03 -1.89 6.65
N LEU A 15 5.92 -1.83 5.32
CA LEU A 15 4.85 -2.50 4.58
C LEU A 15 5.25 -3.88 4.07
N ILE A 16 6.53 -4.15 3.79
CA ILE A 16 6.98 -5.47 3.30
C ILE A 16 7.00 -6.46 4.46
N GLY A 17 6.33 -7.60 4.27
CA GLY A 17 6.24 -8.65 5.27
C GLY A 17 4.82 -9.17 5.47
N PRO A 18 4.60 -9.98 6.50
CA PRO A 18 3.26 -10.42 6.89
C PRO A 18 2.38 -9.22 7.22
N LEU A 19 1.12 -9.25 6.80
CA LEU A 19 0.12 -8.29 7.23
C LEU A 19 -0.53 -8.85 8.51
N PRO A 20 -0.19 -8.34 9.71
CA PRO A 20 -0.61 -8.95 10.96
C PRO A 20 -2.11 -8.78 11.22
N ASP A 21 -2.70 -7.70 10.69
CA ASP A 21 -4.08 -7.29 10.98
C ASP A 21 -5.11 -7.92 10.03
N SER A 22 -4.68 -8.72 9.04
CA SER A 22 -5.62 -9.43 8.17
C SER A 22 -5.89 -10.84 8.70
N ALA A 23 -7.17 -11.21 8.80
CA ALA A 23 -7.58 -12.60 9.10
C ALA A 23 -7.08 -13.58 8.02
N ALA A 24 -6.87 -13.10 6.80
CA ALA A 24 -6.16 -13.82 5.77
C ALA A 24 -4.65 -13.68 5.96
N ARG A 25 -3.89 -14.76 5.75
CA ARG A 25 -2.42 -14.78 5.90
C ARG A 25 -1.72 -14.04 4.73
N LEU A 26 -2.03 -12.75 4.56
CA LEU A 26 -1.47 -11.91 3.52
C LEU A 26 -0.01 -11.59 3.82
N ARG A 27 0.80 -11.52 2.77
CA ARG A 27 2.18 -11.06 2.83
C ARG A 27 2.47 -10.12 1.67
N VAL A 28 2.89 -8.91 1.99
CA VAL A 28 3.42 -7.97 0.99
C VAL A 28 4.85 -8.39 0.66
N THR A 29 5.12 -8.60 -0.62
CA THR A 29 6.42 -9.05 -1.15
C THR A 29 7.18 -7.94 -1.88
N ALA A 30 6.47 -6.94 -2.40
CA ALA A 30 7.08 -5.78 -3.04
C ALA A 30 6.17 -4.55 -2.93
N LEU A 31 6.79 -3.38 -2.97
CA LEU A 31 6.13 -2.07 -2.97
C LEU A 31 6.74 -1.18 -4.07
N THR A 32 5.87 -0.54 -4.84
CA THR A 32 6.23 0.56 -5.76
C THR A 32 5.37 1.78 -5.43
N ILE A 33 5.97 2.97 -5.52
CA ILE A 33 5.26 4.24 -5.35
C ILE A 33 5.21 4.94 -6.70
N ALA A 34 4.03 5.40 -7.09
CA ALA A 34 3.81 6.25 -8.25
C ALA A 34 3.32 7.62 -7.78
N GLU A 35 4.13 8.66 -7.93
CA GLU A 35 3.74 10.03 -7.59
C GLU A 35 2.94 10.66 -8.74
N GLU A 36 1.81 11.27 -8.38
CA GLU A 36 1.03 12.15 -9.24
C GLU A 36 0.94 13.54 -8.63
N ALA A 37 0.45 14.54 -9.38
CA ALA A 37 0.54 15.94 -8.98
C ALA A 37 -0.13 16.30 -7.63
N ARG A 38 -1.03 15.46 -7.10
CA ARG A 38 -1.81 15.74 -5.87
C ARG A 38 -2.02 14.55 -4.94
N HIS A 39 -1.55 13.37 -5.33
CA HIS A 39 -1.59 12.12 -4.55
C HIS A 39 -0.46 11.22 -5.06
N PHE A 40 -0.19 10.15 -4.35
CA PHE A 40 0.61 9.06 -4.89
C PHE A 40 -0.18 7.76 -4.77
N SER A 41 0.19 6.74 -5.52
CA SER A 41 -0.41 5.43 -5.41
C SER A 41 0.65 4.43 -4.98
N ALA A 42 0.28 3.54 -4.06
CA ALA A 42 1.09 2.41 -3.63
C ALA A 42 0.65 1.15 -4.37
N VAL A 43 1.59 0.54 -5.10
CA VAL A 43 1.39 -0.72 -5.81
C VAL A 43 2.07 -1.84 -5.03
N PHE A 44 1.26 -2.74 -4.50
CA PHE A 44 1.67 -3.88 -3.69
C PHE A 44 1.73 -5.14 -4.55
N SER A 45 2.77 -5.93 -4.38
CA SER A 45 2.73 -7.36 -4.71
C SER A 45 2.40 -8.13 -3.43
N VAL A 46 1.36 -8.97 -3.48
CA VAL A 46 0.80 -9.63 -2.29
C VAL A 46 0.68 -11.12 -2.56
N ASP A 47 1.28 -11.92 -1.69
CA ASP A 47 1.00 -13.34 -1.58
C ASP A 47 -0.22 -13.53 -0.67
N ALA A 48 -1.24 -14.19 -1.19
CA ALA A 48 -2.49 -14.47 -0.50
C ALA A 48 -2.87 -15.95 -0.58
N PRO A 49 -3.81 -16.44 0.24
CA PRO A 49 -4.22 -17.84 0.21
C PRO A 49 -4.80 -18.31 -1.12
N ASP A 50 -5.40 -17.41 -1.89
CA ASP A 50 -6.02 -17.74 -3.18
C ASP A 50 -5.10 -17.52 -4.38
N GLY A 51 -3.90 -16.96 -4.19
CA GLY A 51 -2.93 -16.68 -5.25
C GLY A 51 -2.10 -15.44 -5.01
N ARG A 52 -1.36 -15.02 -6.04
CA ARG A 52 -0.57 -13.78 -6.04
C ARG A 52 -1.33 -12.65 -6.70
N TRP A 53 -1.25 -11.47 -6.08
CA TRP A 53 -1.97 -10.29 -6.51
C TRP A 53 -1.04 -9.10 -6.67
N ARG A 54 -1.38 -8.24 -7.63
CA ARG A 54 -0.92 -6.85 -7.68
C ARG A 54 -2.08 -5.95 -7.29
N VAL A 55 -1.90 -5.16 -6.24
CA VAL A 55 -2.94 -4.28 -5.68
C VAL A 55 -2.48 -2.83 -5.73
N THR A 56 -3.31 -1.94 -6.25
CA THR A 56 -3.05 -0.49 -6.30
C THR A 56 -3.98 0.22 -5.34
N LEU A 57 -3.42 0.96 -4.39
CA LEU A 57 -4.16 1.79 -3.45
C LEU A 57 -3.66 3.23 -3.54
N ASP A 58 -4.57 4.16 -3.79
CA ASP A 58 -4.25 5.60 -3.85
C ASP A 58 -4.10 6.17 -2.44
N SER A 59 -3.11 7.03 -2.22
CA SER A 59 -2.93 7.77 -0.98
C SER A 59 -4.03 8.80 -0.79
N ASP A 60 -4.26 9.22 0.45
CA ASP A 60 -5.05 10.41 0.70
C ASP A 60 -4.25 11.66 0.38
N ARG A 61 -4.95 12.79 0.19
CA ARG A 61 -4.30 14.08 -0.10
C ARG A 61 -3.32 14.51 1.00
N THR A 62 -3.61 14.15 2.25
CA THR A 62 -2.77 14.47 3.41
C THR A 62 -1.48 13.68 3.42
N ASP A 63 -1.46 12.49 2.83
CA ASP A 63 -0.30 11.61 2.80
C ASP A 63 0.79 12.19 1.91
N MET A 64 0.44 13.08 0.98
CA MET A 64 1.40 13.80 0.14
C MET A 64 2.41 14.63 0.94
N ASN A 65 2.12 14.94 2.19
CA ASN A 65 3.08 15.58 3.09
C ASN A 65 4.35 14.74 3.30
N ILE A 66 4.34 13.43 3.03
CA ILE A 66 5.53 12.59 3.09
C ILE A 66 6.63 13.05 2.13
N PHE A 67 6.28 13.77 1.06
CA PHE A 67 7.24 14.35 0.12
C PHE A 67 7.79 15.71 0.59
N ASN A 68 7.19 16.35 1.60
CA ASN A 68 7.56 17.69 2.06
C ASN A 68 8.78 17.66 3.00
N GLY A 69 9.97 17.40 2.43
CA GLY A 69 11.23 17.37 3.17
C GLY A 69 11.74 15.95 3.35
N THR A 70 12.46 15.67 4.43
CA THR A 70 12.75 14.30 4.84
C THR A 70 11.53 13.77 5.57
N PRO A 71 10.91 12.65 5.14
CA PRO A 71 9.73 12.17 5.80
C PRO A 71 10.07 11.74 7.22
N ASP A 72 9.31 12.27 8.19
CA ASP A 72 9.48 11.89 9.58
C ASP A 72 8.91 10.49 9.83
N ALA A 73 9.54 9.76 10.75
CA ALA A 73 9.15 8.38 11.06
C ALA A 73 7.69 8.25 11.52
N PRO A 74 7.11 9.18 12.33
CA PRO A 74 5.70 9.15 12.69
C PRO A 74 4.73 9.22 11.50
N LEU A 75 4.99 10.11 10.53
CA LEU A 75 4.16 10.26 9.34
C LEU A 75 4.25 9.01 8.45
N ALA A 76 5.46 8.48 8.25
CA ALA A 76 5.65 7.24 7.51
C ALA A 76 4.92 6.06 8.17
N GLU A 77 4.91 5.97 9.50
CA GLU A 77 4.17 4.94 10.24
C GLU A 77 2.65 5.11 10.11
N ALA A 78 2.15 6.34 10.19
CA ALA A 78 0.73 6.63 10.02
C ALA A 78 0.24 6.23 8.62
N ILE A 79 1.00 6.59 7.58
CA ILE A 79 0.71 6.24 6.19
C ILE A 79 0.79 4.72 5.99
N ALA A 80 1.83 4.07 6.52
CA ALA A 80 1.96 2.62 6.45
C ALA A 80 0.77 1.92 7.13
N THR A 81 0.36 2.38 8.31
CA THR A 81 -0.80 1.84 9.03
C THR A 81 -2.08 1.99 8.21
N SER A 82 -2.30 3.16 7.60
CA SER A 82 -3.44 3.39 6.70
C SER A 82 -3.46 2.40 5.52
N PHE A 83 -2.33 2.20 4.86
CA PHE A 83 -2.24 1.22 3.77
C PHE A 83 -2.45 -0.22 4.23
N ARG A 84 -1.94 -0.62 5.41
CA ARG A 84 -2.17 -1.97 5.96
C ARG A 84 -3.67 -2.23 6.17
N ILE A 85 -4.38 -1.29 6.77
CA ILE A 85 -5.83 -1.38 6.98
C ILE A 85 -6.56 -1.50 5.65
N ARG A 86 -6.27 -0.60 4.70
CA ARG A 86 -6.92 -0.59 3.39
C ARG A 86 -6.63 -1.83 2.56
N LEU A 87 -5.44 -2.42 2.69
CA LEU A 87 -5.10 -3.66 2.01
C LEU A 87 -5.88 -4.85 2.61
N ALA A 88 -6.05 -4.89 3.93
CA ALA A 88 -6.88 -5.88 4.59
C ALA A 88 -8.36 -5.73 4.20
N GLU A 89 -8.88 -4.50 4.20
CA GLU A 89 -10.24 -4.19 3.75
C GLU A 89 -10.45 -4.60 2.29
N TRP A 90 -9.54 -4.22 1.39
CA TRP A 90 -9.56 -4.61 -0.02
C TRP A 90 -9.68 -6.14 -0.15
N TRP A 91 -8.89 -6.90 0.59
CA TRP A 91 -8.93 -8.35 0.53
C TRP A 91 -10.31 -8.92 0.91
N HIS A 92 -10.98 -8.32 1.90
CA HIS A 92 -12.30 -8.74 2.33
C HIS A 92 -13.42 -8.32 1.36
N THR A 93 -13.20 -7.31 0.53
CA THR A 93 -14.22 -6.74 -0.36
C THR A 93 -13.97 -7.00 -1.85
N LYS A 94 -12.80 -7.51 -2.25
CA LYS A 94 -12.37 -7.68 -3.66
C LYS A 94 -13.35 -8.45 -4.55
N ASP A 95 -14.11 -9.39 -3.98
CA ASP A 95 -15.04 -10.25 -4.73
C ASP A 95 -16.50 -9.74 -4.70
N VAL A 96 -16.79 -8.68 -3.93
CA VAL A 96 -18.15 -8.16 -3.73
C VAL A 96 -18.31 -6.69 -4.14
N GLU A 97 -17.26 -5.89 -3.98
CA GLU A 97 -17.28 -4.47 -4.29
C GLU A 97 -16.57 -4.18 -5.61
N ARG A 98 -17.28 -3.58 -6.57
CA ARG A 98 -16.70 -3.21 -7.88
C ARG A 98 -15.49 -2.28 -7.76
N GLY A 99 -15.43 -1.45 -6.73
CA GLY A 99 -14.29 -0.58 -6.45
C GLY A 99 -13.04 -1.40 -6.10
N ALA A 100 -13.15 -2.26 -5.09
CA ALA A 100 -12.08 -3.14 -4.64
C ALA A 100 -11.62 -4.11 -5.75
N ALA A 101 -12.56 -4.65 -6.52
CA ALA A 101 -12.25 -5.54 -7.64
C ALA A 101 -11.33 -4.89 -8.69
N ARG A 102 -11.41 -3.56 -8.88
CA ARG A 102 -10.57 -2.82 -9.84
C ARG A 102 -9.19 -2.49 -9.31
N GLN A 103 -9.01 -2.50 -7.99
CA GLN A 103 -7.74 -2.19 -7.34
C GLN A 103 -6.75 -3.36 -7.42
N GLY A 104 -7.25 -4.59 -7.54
CA GLY A 104 -6.43 -5.79 -7.55
C GLY A 104 -6.52 -6.58 -8.85
N ILE A 105 -5.37 -7.01 -9.36
CA ILE A 105 -5.29 -8.01 -10.43
C ILE A 105 -4.55 -9.24 -9.93
N ARG A 106 -5.06 -10.41 -10.26
CA ARG A 106 -4.37 -11.68 -10.02
C ARG A 106 -3.26 -11.84 -11.06
N ILE A 107 -2.06 -12.27 -10.62
CA ILE A 107 -0.83 -12.28 -11.44
C ILE A 107 -0.13 -13.65 -11.48
N ASP A 108 -0.81 -14.71 -11.04
CA ASP A 108 -0.37 -16.09 -11.17
C ASP A 108 -1.22 -16.90 -12.16
#